data_AF-A0A2D4YWV3-F1
#
_entry.id   AF-A0A2D4YWV3-F1
#
_cell.length_a   1.000
_cell.length_b   1.000
_cell.length_c   1.000
_cell.angle_alpha   90.00
_cell.angle_beta   90.00
_cell.angle_gamma   90.00
#
_symmetry.space_group_name_H-M   'P 1'
#
loop_
_entity.id
_entity.type
_entity.pdbx_description
1 polymer ?
#
loop_
_entity_poly.entity_id
_entity_poly.type
_entity_poly.pdbx_seq_one_letter_code
_entity_poly.pdbx_strand_id
1 'polypeptide(L)'
;MTQIHHFIHLKRQRLLYGRVPKAANSSIKAALSKLLRNRPPKGTKTTSDKFWAHSTHSETELMTLKRARRCRLTHFSFSFVRNPFDRLIAAYNNKVLEIEEPPLPMLQMGIKHGMPFGDFLKVLVDTPLDKFDVHVIPQNELLCIGNKVV
;
A
#
# COMPACT_ATOMS: atom_id res chain seq x y z
N MET A 1 7.78 -16.10 -1.23
CA MET A 1 7.16 -14.76 -1.13
C MET A 1 6.79 -14.25 -2.51
N THR A 2 5.50 -14.15 -2.79
CA THR A 2 4.96 -13.45 -3.97
C THR A 2 5.53 -12.04 -4.01
N GLN A 3 6.12 -11.60 -5.13
CA GLN A 3 6.71 -10.26 -5.18
C GLN A 3 5.60 -9.21 -5.18
N ILE A 4 5.34 -8.61 -4.02
CA ILE A 4 4.28 -7.64 -3.88
C ILE A 4 4.71 -6.33 -4.57
N HIS A 5 3.84 -5.82 -5.42
CA HIS A 5 4.12 -4.64 -6.23
C HIS A 5 3.73 -3.38 -5.44
N HIS A 6 4.61 -2.86 -4.59
CA HIS A 6 4.29 -1.75 -3.68
C HIS A 6 4.54 -0.35 -4.23
N PHE A 7 5.27 -0.21 -5.34
CA PHE A 7 5.60 1.08 -5.92
C PHE A 7 4.70 1.38 -7.11
N ILE A 8 4.22 2.62 -7.24
CA ILE A 8 3.72 3.14 -8.51
C ILE A 8 4.88 3.85 -9.20
N HIS A 9 5.15 3.47 -10.43
CA HIS A 9 6.09 4.16 -11.30
C HIS A 9 5.33 5.02 -12.30
N LEU A 10 5.55 6.34 -12.24
CA LEU A 10 5.08 7.28 -13.26
C LEU A 10 6.22 7.52 -14.26
N LYS A 11 6.10 6.90 -15.43
CA LYS A 11 7.22 6.75 -16.38
C LYS A 11 7.74 8.08 -16.90
N ARG A 12 6.83 9.00 -17.21
CA ARG A 12 7.17 10.31 -17.80
C ARG A 12 7.97 11.18 -16.83
N GLN A 13 7.60 11.17 -15.56
CA GLN A 13 8.22 11.99 -14.52
C GLN A 13 9.44 11.31 -13.89
N ARG A 14 9.71 10.04 -14.24
CA ARG A 14 10.70 9.19 -13.56
C ARG A 14 10.49 9.22 -12.04
N LEU A 15 9.24 9.05 -11.64
CA LEU A 15 8.80 9.19 -10.26
C LEU A 15 8.35 7.83 -9.72
N LEU A 16 8.84 7.47 -8.53
CA LEU A 16 8.45 6.28 -7.82
C LEU A 16 7.74 6.67 -6.53
N TYR A 17 6.50 6.22 -6.36
CA TYR A 17 5.75 6.38 -5.13
C TYR A 17 5.63 5.04 -4.40
N GLY A 18 6.33 4.91 -3.28
CA GLY A 18 6.21 3.77 -2.37
C GLY A 18 4.92 3.87 -1.56
N ARG A 19 4.02 2.90 -1.72
CA ARG A 19 2.66 3.00 -1.16
C ARG A 19 2.59 2.38 0.22
N VAL A 20 2.11 3.16 1.18
CA VAL A 20 1.86 2.71 2.55
C VAL A 20 0.39 2.93 2.91
N PRO A 21 -0.44 1.87 3.06
CA PRO A 21 -1.80 2.04 3.51
C PRO A 21 -1.87 2.73 4.87
N LYS A 22 -2.94 3.52 5.07
CA LYS A 22 -3.21 4.27 6.30
C LYS A 22 -2.21 5.41 6.61
N ALA A 23 -1.33 5.73 5.66
CA ALA A 23 -0.48 6.92 5.65
C ALA A 23 -0.86 7.86 4.47
N ALA A 24 -2.14 8.25 4.39
CA ALA A 24 -2.69 9.14 3.35
C ALA A 24 -2.57 8.64 1.88
N ASN A 25 -2.33 7.34 1.66
CA ASN A 25 -2.15 6.72 0.32
C ASN A 25 -3.22 7.10 -0.71
N SER A 26 -4.50 7.14 -0.31
CA SER A 26 -5.59 7.53 -1.21
C SER A 26 -5.47 8.97 -1.71
N SER A 27 -5.13 9.90 -0.83
CA SER A 27 -4.94 11.32 -1.16
C SER A 27 -3.74 11.54 -2.07
N ILE A 28 -2.62 10.86 -1.79
CA ILE A 28 -1.43 10.91 -2.64
C ILE A 28 -1.72 10.34 -4.03
N LYS A 29 -2.39 9.18 -4.13
CA LYS A 29 -2.84 8.63 -5.41
C LYS A 29 -3.73 9.63 -6.19
N ALA A 30 -4.69 10.27 -5.53
CA ALA A 30 -5.54 11.27 -6.17
C ALA A 30 -4.77 12.52 -6.64
N ALA A 31 -3.71 12.93 -5.92
CA ALA A 31 -2.83 13.99 -6.37
C ALA A 31 -1.98 13.57 -7.57
N LEU A 32 -1.37 12.38 -7.51
CA LEU A 32 -0.55 11.81 -8.58
C LEU A 32 -1.33 11.60 -9.89
N SER A 33 -2.63 11.27 -9.83
CA SER A 33 -3.43 11.08 -11.04
C SER A 33 -3.57 12.35 -11.87
N LYS A 34 -3.34 13.53 -11.28
CA LYS A 34 -3.32 14.82 -12.00
C LYS A 34 -2.08 14.99 -12.89
N LEU A 35 -1.06 14.15 -12.71
CA LEU A 35 0.18 14.17 -13.50
C LEU A 35 0.09 13.33 -14.80
N LEU A 36 -0.97 12.52 -14.93
CA LEU A 36 -1.27 11.75 -16.13
C LEU A 36 -1.67 12.69 -17.27
N ARG A 37 -1.26 12.38 -18.50
CA ARG A 37 -1.70 13.13 -19.69
C ARG A 37 -3.19 12.92 -19.93
N ASN A 38 -3.61 11.66 -19.89
CA ASN A 38 -5.01 11.30 -20.02
C ASN A 38 -5.64 11.33 -18.62
N ARG A 39 -6.24 12.48 -18.28
CA ARG A 39 -6.90 12.61 -16.98
C ARG A 39 -8.00 11.56 -16.86
N PRO A 40 -8.05 10.83 -15.74
CA PRO A 40 -9.10 9.86 -15.54
C PRO A 40 -10.47 10.55 -15.53
N PRO A 41 -11.52 9.94 -16.12
CA PRO A 41 -12.87 10.46 -16.05
C PRO A 41 -13.32 10.74 -14.61
N LYS A 42 -14.26 11.67 -14.44
CA LYS A 42 -14.83 11.98 -13.12
C LYS A 42 -15.46 10.71 -12.53
N GLY A 43 -15.20 10.45 -11.25
CA GLY A 43 -15.68 9.24 -10.56
C GLY A 43 -14.76 8.01 -10.66
N THR A 44 -13.67 8.08 -11.44
CA THR A 44 -12.68 6.98 -11.48
C THR A 44 -12.08 6.72 -10.10
N LYS A 45 -12.08 5.45 -9.67
CA LYS A 45 -11.46 5.00 -8.41
C LYS A 45 -9.93 4.95 -8.53
N THR A 46 -9.29 6.13 -8.53
CA THR A 46 -7.83 6.29 -8.55
C THR A 46 -7.13 5.73 -7.31
N THR A 47 -7.87 5.39 -6.27
CA THR A 47 -7.37 4.72 -5.07
C THR A 47 -7.05 3.24 -5.30
N SER A 48 -7.68 2.61 -6.31
CA SER A 48 -7.51 1.18 -6.60
C SER A 48 -6.18 0.86 -7.28
N ASP A 49 -5.63 -0.31 -7.02
CA ASP A 49 -4.39 -0.77 -7.66
C ASP A 49 -4.59 -1.09 -9.15
N LYS A 50 -5.77 -1.62 -9.50
CA LYS A 50 -6.18 -1.89 -10.89
C LYS A 50 -6.05 -0.63 -11.76
N PHE A 51 -6.42 0.53 -11.22
CA PHE A 51 -6.28 1.80 -11.94
C PHE A 51 -4.83 2.05 -12.37
N TRP A 52 -3.88 1.99 -11.43
CA TRP A 52 -2.45 2.25 -11.67
C TRP A 52 -1.75 1.17 -12.50
N ALA A 53 -2.28 -0.06 -12.49
CA ALA A 53 -1.72 -1.16 -13.27
C ALA A 53 -2.20 -1.16 -14.73
N HIS A 54 -3.47 -0.81 -14.98
CA HIS A 54 -4.11 -1.09 -16.26
C HIS A 54 -4.93 0.06 -16.86
N SER A 55 -5.22 1.12 -16.10
CA SER A 55 -6.16 2.18 -16.52
C SER A 55 -5.50 3.55 -16.71
N THR A 56 -4.18 3.57 -16.95
CA THR A 56 -3.40 4.79 -17.18
C THR A 56 -2.78 4.86 -18.58
N HIS A 57 -3.29 4.08 -19.54
CA HIS A 57 -2.77 4.07 -20.92
C HIS A 57 -1.24 3.88 -20.98
N SER A 58 -0.73 2.94 -20.16
CA SER A 58 0.70 2.63 -20.04
C SER A 58 1.58 3.75 -19.47
N GLU A 59 1.01 4.87 -19.00
CA GLU A 59 1.76 5.96 -18.34
C GLU A 59 2.34 5.54 -16.98
N THR A 60 1.73 4.54 -16.34
CA THR A 60 2.19 3.99 -15.06
C THR A 60 2.37 2.48 -15.10
N GLU A 61 3.10 1.96 -14.12
CA GLU A 61 3.15 0.53 -13.80
C GLU A 61 3.27 0.33 -12.29
N LEU A 62 2.86 -0.84 -11.80
CA LEU A 62 3.19 -1.25 -10.44
C LEU A 62 4.54 -1.96 -10.45
N MET A 63 5.41 -1.62 -9.50
CA MET A 63 6.75 -2.17 -9.35
C MET A 63 6.94 -2.84 -8.00
N THR A 64 7.75 -3.89 -8.01
CA THR A 64 8.25 -4.55 -6.80
C THR A 64 9.37 -3.71 -6.17
N LEU A 65 9.62 -3.91 -4.87
CA LEU A 65 10.74 -3.29 -4.15
C LEU A 65 12.08 -3.43 -4.89
N LYS A 66 12.39 -4.64 -5.37
CA LYS A 66 13.63 -4.93 -6.10
C LYS A 66 13.72 -4.15 -7.43
N ARG A 67 12.60 -4.01 -8.15
CA ARG A 67 12.55 -3.21 -9.39
C ARG A 67 12.73 -1.72 -9.07
N ALA A 68 12.04 -1.19 -8.08
CA ALA A 68 12.15 0.20 -7.67
C ALA A 68 13.57 0.55 -7.18
N ARG A 69 14.24 -0.34 -6.43
CA ARG A 69 15.62 -0.14 -5.96
C ARG A 69 16.65 0.00 -7.08
N ARG A 70 16.43 -0.67 -8.21
CA ARG A 70 17.30 -0.56 -9.40
C ARG A 70 17.20 0.81 -10.06
N CYS A 71 16.09 1.51 -9.86
CA CYS A 71 15.81 2.82 -10.42
C CYS A 71 16.32 3.99 -9.56
N ARG A 72 16.88 3.74 -8.36
CA ARG A 72 17.25 4.79 -7.36
C ARG A 72 18.20 5.88 -7.86
N LEU A 73 19.00 5.60 -8.90
CA LEU A 73 19.94 6.57 -9.48
C LEU A 73 19.34 7.40 -10.62
N THR A 74 18.19 6.96 -11.16
CA THR A 74 17.59 7.55 -12.36
C THR A 74 16.18 8.08 -12.13
N HIS A 75 15.58 7.77 -10.98
CA HIS A 75 14.23 8.13 -10.60
C HIS A 75 14.22 8.79 -9.23
N PHE A 76 13.35 9.79 -9.05
CA PHE A 76 13.05 10.32 -7.74
C PHE A 76 12.07 9.37 -7.03
N SER A 77 12.46 8.87 -5.86
CA SER A 77 11.67 7.94 -5.04
C SER A 77 11.20 8.65 -3.79
N PHE A 78 9.91 8.53 -3.47
CA PHE A 78 9.34 9.09 -2.25
C PHE A 78 8.22 8.20 -1.69
N SER A 79 7.93 8.39 -0.41
CA SER A 79 6.82 7.76 0.28
C SER A 79 6.34 8.65 1.42
N PHE A 80 5.22 8.26 2.04
CA PHE A 80 4.74 8.84 3.27
C PHE A 80 4.54 7.71 4.27
N VAL A 81 5.09 7.89 5.47
CA VAL A 81 4.91 6.97 6.59
C VAL A 81 4.08 7.65 7.68
N ARG A 82 3.53 6.84 8.58
CA ARG A 82 2.80 7.30 9.76
C ARG A 82 3.41 6.68 11.01
N ASN A 83 3.18 7.29 12.18
CA ASN A 83 3.47 6.64 13.45
C ASN A 83 2.93 5.18 13.42
N PRO A 84 3.76 4.16 13.74
CA PRO A 84 3.37 2.76 13.61
C PRO A 84 2.09 2.40 14.38
N PHE A 85 1.93 2.92 15.60
CA PHE A 85 0.76 2.65 16.43
C PHE A 85 -0.50 3.29 15.84
N ASP A 86 -0.46 4.56 15.46
CA ASP A 86 -1.61 5.24 14.86
C ASP A 86 -2.04 4.59 13.54
N ARG A 87 -1.06 4.11 12.77
CA ARG A 87 -1.32 3.39 11.51
C ARG A 87 -2.06 2.08 11.79
N LEU A 88 -1.67 1.37 12.85
CA LEU A 88 -2.31 0.13 13.27
C LEU A 88 -3.75 0.36 13.75
N ILE A 89 -3.98 1.37 14.58
CA ILE A 89 -5.33 1.78 15.01
C ILE A 89 -6.19 2.16 13.81
N ALA A 90 -5.65 2.91 12.84
CA ALA A 90 -6.37 3.25 11.62
C ALA A 90 -6.67 2.04 10.72
N ALA A 91 -5.84 0.99 10.77
CA ALA A 91 -6.11 -0.28 10.10
C ALA A 91 -7.23 -1.03 10.83
N TYR A 92 -7.16 -1.14 12.16
CA TYR A 92 -8.17 -1.78 13.00
C TYR A 92 -9.54 -1.13 12.80
N ASN A 93 -9.67 0.18 13.03
CA ASN A 93 -10.94 0.88 12.87
C ASN A 93 -11.55 0.64 11.48
N ASN A 94 -10.75 0.81 10.42
CA ASN A 94 -11.29 0.69 9.07
C ASN A 94 -11.55 -0.75 8.62
N LYS A 95 -10.76 -1.74 9.05
CA LYS A 95 -10.81 -3.10 8.52
C LYS A 95 -11.50 -4.10 9.42
N VAL A 96 -11.71 -3.74 10.69
CA VAL A 96 -12.32 -4.59 11.70
C VAL A 96 -13.64 -4.03 12.18
N LEU A 97 -13.78 -2.70 12.30
CA LEU A 97 -14.99 -2.08 12.86
C LEU A 97 -15.91 -1.47 11.79
N GLU A 98 -15.37 -0.68 10.85
CA GLU A 98 -16.18 0.12 9.92
C GLU A 98 -16.78 -0.69 8.76
N ILE A 99 -16.11 -1.76 8.32
CA ILE A 99 -16.57 -2.59 7.20
C ILE A 99 -17.20 -3.87 7.73
N GLU A 100 -18.27 -4.34 7.07
CA GLU A 100 -19.02 -5.54 7.48
C GLU A 100 -18.15 -6.80 7.51
N GLU A 101 -17.22 -6.92 6.57
CA GLU A 101 -16.32 -8.07 6.48
C GLU A 101 -14.87 -7.62 6.22
N PRO A 102 -13.89 -8.07 7.03
CA PRO A 102 -12.48 -7.86 6.75
C PRO A 102 -12.08 -8.40 5.36
N PRO A 103 -11.04 -7.83 4.72
CA PRO A 103 -10.51 -8.38 3.48
C PRO A 103 -10.08 -9.84 3.64
N LEU A 104 -10.24 -10.65 2.58
CA LEU A 104 -9.89 -12.08 2.60
C LEU A 104 -8.51 -12.40 3.19
N PRO A 105 -7.42 -11.66 2.88
CA PRO A 105 -6.12 -11.92 3.52
C PRO A 105 -6.16 -11.74 5.04
N MET A 106 -6.92 -10.77 5.56
CA MET A 106 -7.10 -10.56 7.00
C MET A 106 -7.95 -11.67 7.62
N LEU A 107 -9.00 -12.14 6.94
CA LEU A 107 -9.77 -13.31 7.38
C LEU A 107 -8.87 -14.56 7.49
N GLN A 108 -7.97 -14.75 6.53
CA GLN A 108 -6.99 -15.86 6.53
C GLN A 108 -5.96 -15.76 7.65
N MET A 109 -5.68 -14.56 8.16
CA MET A 109 -4.89 -14.37 9.37
C MET A 109 -5.67 -14.74 10.65
N GLY A 110 -7.00 -14.86 10.58
CA GLY A 110 -7.88 -15.08 11.73
C GLY A 110 -8.54 -13.80 12.27
N ILE A 111 -8.41 -12.67 11.56
CA ILE A 111 -9.06 -11.41 11.92
C ILE A 111 -10.56 -11.52 11.60
N LYS A 112 -11.42 -11.11 12.55
CA LYS A 112 -12.88 -11.16 12.41
C LYS A 112 -13.48 -9.77 12.61
N HIS A 113 -14.59 -9.49 11.93
CA HIS A 113 -15.35 -8.25 12.16
C HIS A 113 -15.70 -8.09 13.65
N GLY A 114 -15.57 -6.87 14.17
CA GLY A 114 -15.94 -6.53 15.54
C GLY A 114 -15.08 -7.14 16.65
N MET A 115 -13.98 -7.86 16.33
CA MET A 115 -13.15 -8.45 17.37
C MET A 115 -12.47 -7.37 18.24
N PRO A 116 -12.27 -7.61 19.56
CA PRO A 116 -11.58 -6.66 20.43
C PRO A 116 -10.17 -6.34 19.94
N PHE A 117 -9.70 -5.11 20.18
CA PHE A 117 -8.37 -4.68 19.74
C PHE A 117 -7.26 -5.57 20.29
N GLY A 118 -7.37 -6.02 21.55
CA GLY A 118 -6.39 -6.94 22.14
C GLY A 118 -6.29 -8.28 21.42
N ASP A 119 -7.41 -8.84 20.95
CA ASP A 119 -7.41 -10.09 20.20
C ASP A 119 -6.88 -9.89 18.78
N PHE A 120 -7.16 -8.73 18.18
CA PHE A 120 -6.55 -8.33 16.90
C PHE A 120 -5.02 -8.27 17.03
N LEU A 121 -4.49 -7.72 18.12
CA LEU A 121 -3.04 -7.70 18.38
C LEU A 121 -2.46 -9.11 18.54
N LYS A 122 -3.13 -10.01 19.26
CA LYS A 122 -2.69 -11.41 19.40
C LYS A 122 -2.58 -12.08 18.03
N VAL A 123 -3.60 -11.94 17.18
CA VAL A 123 -3.56 -12.45 15.80
C VAL A 123 -2.34 -11.93 15.05
N LEU A 124 -2.02 -10.63 15.14
CA LEU A 124 -0.84 -10.09 14.46
C LEU A 124 0.48 -10.64 15.00
N VAL A 125 0.60 -10.80 16.32
CA VAL A 125 1.82 -11.36 16.94
C VAL A 125 2.02 -12.82 16.56
N ASP A 126 0.94 -13.59 16.47
CA ASP A 126 0.98 -15.03 16.17
C ASP A 126 1.06 -15.33 14.66
N THR A 127 0.79 -14.34 13.81
CA THR A 127 0.87 -14.50 12.36
C THR A 127 2.32 -14.39 11.87
N PRO A 128 2.81 -15.31 11.02
CA PRO A 128 4.06 -15.12 10.29
C PRO A 128 4.01 -13.94 9.30
N LEU A 129 5.08 -13.15 9.20
CA LEU A 129 5.13 -11.92 8.38
C LEU A 129 4.72 -12.11 6.91
N ASP A 130 5.02 -13.27 6.32
CA ASP A 130 4.69 -13.58 4.92
C ASP A 130 3.18 -13.77 4.66
N LYS A 131 2.37 -13.88 5.72
CA LYS A 131 0.92 -13.96 5.66
C LYS A 131 0.21 -12.64 5.97
N PHE A 132 0.95 -11.56 6.26
CA PHE A 132 0.32 -10.29 6.62
C PHE A 132 -0.42 -9.67 5.43
N ASP A 133 -1.62 -9.16 5.72
CA ASP A 133 -2.27 -8.21 4.83
C ASP A 133 -1.50 -6.87 4.77
N VAL A 134 -1.51 -6.26 3.60
CA VAL A 134 -0.82 -4.99 3.29
C VAL A 134 -1.22 -3.83 4.21
N HIS A 135 -2.41 -3.84 4.80
CA HIS A 135 -2.86 -2.80 5.72
C HIS A 135 -2.21 -2.88 7.09
N VAL A 136 -1.72 -4.06 7.50
CA VAL A 136 -1.17 -4.31 8.84
C VAL A 136 0.30 -4.71 8.82
N ILE A 137 0.87 -5.08 7.66
CA ILE A 137 2.32 -5.38 7.54
C ILE A 137 3.20 -4.21 7.99
N PRO A 138 4.34 -4.42 8.66
CA PRO A 138 5.24 -3.31 9.03
C PRO A 138 5.66 -2.44 7.84
N GLN A 139 5.83 -1.12 8.05
CA GLN A 139 6.09 -0.17 6.95
C GLN A 139 7.45 -0.37 6.29
N ASN A 140 8.44 -0.85 7.04
CA ASN A 140 9.76 -1.21 6.52
C ASN A 140 9.68 -2.37 5.52
N GLU A 141 8.79 -3.34 5.71
CA GLU A 141 8.57 -4.43 4.75
C GLU A 141 8.04 -3.93 3.40
N LEU A 142 7.41 -2.76 3.37
CA LEU A 142 6.88 -2.14 2.16
C LEU A 142 7.91 -1.29 1.40
N LEU A 143 8.91 -0.75 2.13
CA LEU A 143 9.78 0.33 1.64
C LEU A 143 11.27 0.01 1.64
N CYS A 144 11.70 -1.01 2.37
CA CYS A 144 13.11 -1.32 2.59
C CYS A 144 13.52 -2.66 1.96
N ILE A 145 14.81 -2.75 1.60
CA ILE A 145 15.50 -4.01 1.34
C ILE A 145 16.62 -4.11 2.39
N GLY A 146 16.47 -5.03 3.34
CA GLY A 146 17.25 -4.98 4.58
C GLY A 146 17.02 -3.64 5.28
N ASN A 147 18.09 -2.96 5.68
CA ASN A 147 18.01 -1.68 6.38
C ASN A 147 18.08 -0.46 5.43
N LYS A 148 17.92 -0.66 4.12
CA LYS A 148 18.02 0.42 3.13
C LYS A 148 16.65 0.71 2.50
N VAL A 149 16.20 1.94 2.66
CA VAL A 149 15.05 2.49 1.92
C VAL A 149 15.37 2.49 0.42
N VAL A 150 14.36 2.18 -0.40
CA VAL A 150 14.45 2.17 -1.87
C VAL A 150 14.80 3.51 -2.48
#